data_AF-A0A7K0F751-F1
#
_entry.id   AF-A0A7K0F751-F1
#
_cell.length_a   1.000
_cell.length_b   1.000
_cell.length_c   1.000
_cell.angle_alpha   90.00
_cell.angle_beta   90.00
_cell.angle_gamma   90.00
#
_symmetry.space_group_name_H-M   'P 1'
#
loop_
_entity.id
_entity.type
_entity.pdbx_description
1 polymer ?
#
loop_
_entity_poly.entity_id
_entity_poly.type
_entity_poly.pdbx_seq_one_letter_code
_entity_poly.pdbx_strand_id
1 'polypeptide(L)'
;MSTIAQVNNLDKKTINTIIGVIDKQDVSCKSEIERAKMDFRFQEIFYYIEPQGYLDSDSKRHHPYLNKLLKKRGIEFRESPETEFALFHIEDDVKSYPAITNCYCKASNELLNLKYGRNFIKDIEKTADSMYVMSRIDDPFQYPSGVDNYCIVYPKAADFLDQKIQIQKDFFSNFKYPAGFMHLIHKRDFMAKTMFTINKDDKVSDIKINLEFENPENQKFYNDILNQLIYFIENAKWKAAVSGGIKVNSSFKINFYNEII
;
A
#
# COMPACT_ATOMS: atom_id res chain seq x y z
N MET A 1 -11.08 -34.44 -7.36
CA MET A 1 -11.34 -34.90 -8.73
C MET A 1 -12.76 -34.51 -9.09
N SER A 2 -12.94 -33.39 -9.79
CA SER A 2 -14.24 -32.98 -10.35
C SER A 2 -14.49 -33.81 -11.61
N THR A 3 -15.65 -34.45 -11.70
CA THR A 3 -16.02 -35.30 -12.83
C THR A 3 -16.32 -34.44 -14.07
N ILE A 4 -16.00 -34.96 -15.25
CA ILE A 4 -16.19 -34.34 -16.58
C ILE A 4 -17.63 -33.82 -16.81
N ALA A 5 -18.61 -34.32 -16.05
CA ALA A 5 -20.00 -33.83 -16.05
C ALA A 5 -20.20 -32.45 -15.38
N GLN A 6 -19.37 -32.05 -14.40
CA GLN A 6 -19.43 -30.71 -13.80
C GLN A 6 -18.84 -29.63 -14.72
N VAL A 7 -17.83 -29.99 -15.52
CA VAL A 7 -17.19 -29.08 -16.50
C VAL A 7 -18.15 -28.77 -17.65
N ASN A 8 -18.97 -29.74 -18.09
CA ASN A 8 -19.93 -29.55 -19.19
C ASN A 8 -21.22 -28.80 -18.83
N ASN A 9 -21.51 -28.55 -17.54
CA ASN A 9 -22.71 -27.84 -17.09
C ASN A 9 -22.48 -26.33 -16.84
N LEU A 10 -21.22 -25.90 -16.69
CA LEU A 10 -20.83 -24.49 -16.55
C LEU A 10 -21.00 -23.70 -17.87
N ASP A 11 -20.75 -24.35 -19.01
CA ASP A 11 -20.86 -23.73 -20.35
C ASP A 11 -22.30 -23.36 -20.75
N LYS A 12 -23.33 -23.99 -20.14
CA LYS A 12 -24.73 -23.69 -20.48
C LYS A 12 -25.30 -22.48 -19.74
N LYS A 13 -24.75 -22.10 -18.59
CA LYS A 13 -25.29 -21.03 -17.73
C LYS A 13 -24.54 -19.71 -17.80
N THR A 14 -23.42 -19.66 -18.50
CA THR A 14 -22.57 -18.46 -18.58
C THR A 14 -22.49 -17.90 -19.99
N ILE A 15 -22.12 -16.62 -20.10
CA ILE A 15 -21.85 -15.93 -21.36
C ILE A 15 -20.52 -15.19 -21.28
N ASN A 16 -19.76 -15.21 -22.37
CA ASN A 16 -18.54 -14.44 -22.51
C ASN A 16 -18.88 -13.00 -22.90
N THR A 17 -18.32 -12.04 -22.17
CA THR A 17 -18.49 -10.60 -22.40
C THR A 17 -17.15 -9.88 -22.41
N ILE A 18 -17.17 -8.57 -22.65
CA ILE A 18 -15.95 -7.75 -22.62
C ILE A 18 -15.33 -7.64 -21.23
N ILE A 19 -16.12 -7.87 -20.16
CA ILE A 19 -15.64 -7.86 -18.77
C ILE A 19 -15.39 -9.28 -18.22
N GLY A 20 -15.36 -10.29 -19.10
CA GLY A 20 -15.18 -11.69 -18.74
C GLY A 20 -16.48 -12.51 -18.77
N VAL A 21 -16.48 -13.62 -18.04
CA VAL A 21 -17.59 -14.60 -18.00
C VAL A 21 -18.64 -14.14 -16.98
N ILE A 22 -19.90 -14.01 -17.40
CA ILE A 22 -21.02 -13.65 -16.50
C ILE A 22 -22.13 -14.71 -16.55
N ASP A 23 -22.94 -14.84 -15.49
CA ASP A 23 -24.11 -15.72 -15.49
C ASP A 23 -25.20 -15.17 -16.43
N LYS A 24 -25.85 -16.06 -17.19
CA LYS A 24 -26.95 -15.67 -18.11
C LYS A 24 -28.15 -15.06 -17.40
N GLN A 25 -28.33 -15.35 -16.11
CA GLN A 25 -29.39 -14.81 -15.27
C GLN A 25 -29.09 -13.38 -14.80
N ASP A 26 -27.83 -12.91 -14.90
CA ASP A 26 -27.45 -11.53 -14.59
C ASP A 26 -27.82 -10.58 -15.74
N VAL A 27 -29.13 -10.42 -15.94
CA VAL A 27 -29.70 -9.56 -16.99
C VAL A 27 -29.34 -8.09 -16.74
N SER A 28 -29.17 -7.69 -15.48
CA SER A 28 -28.74 -6.34 -15.10
C SER A 28 -27.34 -6.05 -15.65
N CYS A 29 -26.35 -6.90 -15.34
CA CYS A 29 -24.99 -6.74 -15.84
C CYS A 29 -24.93 -6.74 -17.37
N LYS A 30 -25.70 -7.61 -18.03
CA LYS A 30 -25.79 -7.62 -19.50
C LYS A 30 -26.30 -6.28 -20.05
N SER A 31 -27.37 -5.74 -19.46
CA SER A 31 -27.94 -4.44 -19.85
C SER A 31 -26.92 -3.30 -19.64
N GLU A 32 -26.20 -3.33 -18.51
CA GLU A 32 -25.16 -2.35 -18.21
C GLU A 32 -23.99 -2.38 -19.19
N ILE A 33 -23.56 -3.56 -19.63
CA ILE A 33 -22.50 -3.72 -20.64
C ILE A 33 -22.95 -3.11 -21.97
N GLU A 34 -24.18 -3.37 -22.41
CA GLU A 34 -24.70 -2.77 -23.66
C GLU A 34 -24.87 -1.26 -23.55
N ARG A 35 -25.34 -0.76 -22.40
CA ARG A 35 -25.39 0.69 -22.12
C ARG A 35 -23.99 1.32 -22.20
N ALA A 36 -22.98 0.71 -21.57
CA ALA A 36 -21.61 1.20 -21.62
C ALA A 36 -21.07 1.26 -23.05
N LYS A 37 -21.34 0.24 -23.89
CA LYS A 37 -20.96 0.25 -25.31
C LYS A 37 -21.63 1.36 -26.12
N MET A 38 -22.88 1.69 -25.80
CA MET A 38 -23.59 2.79 -26.45
C MET A 38 -23.01 4.14 -26.04
N ASP A 39 -22.86 4.36 -24.73
CA ASP A 39 -22.36 5.62 -24.18
C ASP A 39 -20.92 5.91 -24.59
N PHE A 40 -20.07 4.88 -24.66
CA PHE A 40 -18.66 4.99 -25.08
C PHE A 40 -18.48 5.57 -26.49
N ARG A 41 -19.51 5.52 -27.35
CA ARG A 41 -19.48 6.13 -28.69
C ARG A 41 -19.56 7.66 -28.63
N PHE A 42 -20.13 8.20 -27.56
CA PHE A 42 -20.34 9.63 -27.37
C PHE A 42 -19.35 10.22 -26.38
N GLN A 43 -18.99 9.46 -25.34
CA GLN A 43 -18.10 9.91 -24.29
C GLN A 43 -17.28 8.77 -23.71
N GLU A 44 -15.98 9.00 -23.55
CA GLU A 44 -15.07 8.08 -22.91
C GLU A 44 -14.92 8.43 -21.44
N ILE A 45 -15.21 7.47 -20.56
CA ILE A 45 -15.11 7.65 -19.12
C ILE A 45 -14.26 6.51 -18.55
N PHE A 46 -13.26 6.88 -17.76
CA PHE A 46 -12.51 5.96 -16.92
C PHE A 46 -13.11 5.99 -15.51
N TYR A 47 -13.46 4.81 -15.01
CA TYR A 47 -13.99 4.62 -13.67
C TYR A 47 -12.92 4.00 -12.77
N TYR A 48 -12.46 4.74 -11.76
CA TYR A 48 -11.65 4.17 -10.70
C TYR A 48 -12.53 3.36 -9.75
N ILE A 49 -12.38 2.05 -9.77
CA ILE A 49 -13.13 1.11 -8.92
C ILE A 49 -12.21 0.77 -7.74
N GLU A 50 -12.58 1.20 -6.54
CA GLU A 50 -11.74 1.03 -5.36
C GLU A 50 -11.55 -0.47 -5.04
N PRO A 51 -10.30 -1.00 -5.08
CA PRO A 51 -10.06 -2.41 -4.82
C PRO A 51 -10.34 -2.76 -3.36
N GLN A 52 -10.97 -3.91 -3.13
CA GLN A 52 -11.35 -4.35 -1.80
C GLN A 52 -10.12 -4.72 -0.94
N GLY A 53 -10.14 -4.33 0.35
CA GLY A 53 -9.14 -4.75 1.34
C GLY A 53 -7.80 -4.02 1.26
N TYR A 54 -7.67 -2.96 0.46
CA TYR A 54 -6.47 -2.14 0.47
C TYR A 54 -6.38 -1.33 1.78
N LEU A 55 -5.43 -1.72 2.65
CA LEU A 55 -5.02 -0.98 3.85
C LEU A 55 -4.01 0.15 3.53
N ASP A 56 -3.81 0.44 2.25
CA ASP A 56 -2.80 1.41 1.82
C ASP A 56 -3.40 2.83 1.92
N SER A 57 -2.96 3.58 2.93
CA SER A 57 -3.56 4.88 3.28
C SER A 57 -3.38 5.96 2.19
N ASP A 58 -2.55 5.69 1.17
CA ASP A 58 -2.24 6.63 0.08
C ASP A 58 -2.65 6.09 -1.31
N SER A 59 -3.57 5.13 -1.38
CA SER A 59 -3.99 4.49 -2.66
C SER A 59 -4.45 5.48 -3.74
N LYS A 60 -5.00 6.64 -3.32
CA LYS A 60 -5.54 7.68 -4.21
C LYS A 60 -4.52 8.79 -4.56
N ARG A 61 -3.26 8.68 -4.13
CA ARG A 61 -2.22 9.71 -4.31
C ARG A 61 -1.98 10.16 -5.74
N HIS A 62 -2.19 9.23 -6.68
CA HIS A 62 -1.95 9.44 -8.09
C HIS A 62 -3.15 10.10 -8.81
N HIS A 63 -4.33 10.23 -8.18
CA HIS A 63 -5.56 10.73 -8.81
C HIS A 63 -5.42 12.11 -9.48
N PRO A 64 -4.76 13.14 -8.87
CA PRO A 64 -4.60 14.43 -9.51
C PRO A 64 -3.83 14.35 -10.84
N TYR A 65 -2.81 13.50 -10.89
CA TYR A 65 -1.99 13.28 -12.08
C TYR A 65 -2.73 12.43 -13.11
N LEU A 66 -3.46 11.41 -12.65
CA LEU A 66 -4.27 10.54 -13.50
C LEU A 66 -5.35 11.33 -14.23
N ASN A 67 -6.13 12.14 -13.51
CA ASN A 67 -7.15 13.01 -14.11
C ASN A 67 -6.53 13.96 -15.15
N LYS A 68 -5.36 14.54 -14.87
CA LYS A 68 -4.63 15.38 -15.83
C LYS A 68 -4.22 14.61 -17.09
N LEU A 69 -3.77 13.36 -16.97
CA LEU A 69 -3.39 12.50 -18.11
C LEU A 69 -4.61 12.09 -18.94
N LEU A 70 -5.71 11.72 -18.29
CA LEU A 70 -6.96 11.33 -18.95
C LEU A 70 -7.61 12.50 -19.69
N LYS A 71 -7.69 13.68 -19.06
CA LYS A 71 -8.25 14.89 -19.66
C LYS A 71 -7.52 15.31 -20.94
N LYS A 72 -6.19 15.13 -21.02
CA LYS A 72 -5.41 15.37 -22.25
C LYS A 72 -5.83 14.47 -23.42
N ARG A 73 -6.44 13.32 -23.14
CA ARG A 73 -6.96 12.37 -24.12
C ARG A 73 -8.47 12.52 -24.34
N GLY A 74 -9.11 13.50 -23.70
CA GLY A 74 -10.58 13.66 -23.75
C GLY A 74 -11.35 12.61 -22.96
N ILE A 75 -10.69 11.89 -22.05
CA ILE A 75 -11.31 10.87 -21.20
C ILE A 75 -11.71 11.52 -19.87
N GLU A 76 -12.97 11.36 -19.46
CA GLU A 76 -13.45 11.82 -18.16
C GLU A 76 -13.02 10.84 -17.05
N PHE A 77 -12.64 11.34 -15.88
CA PHE A 77 -12.32 10.54 -14.70
C PHE A 77 -13.49 10.55 -13.72
N ARG A 78 -13.95 9.38 -13.27
CA ARG A 78 -14.96 9.24 -12.21
C ARG A 78 -14.53 8.20 -11.19
N GLU A 79 -14.84 8.45 -9.93
CA GLU A 79 -14.70 7.43 -8.88
C GLU A 79 -16.01 6.61 -8.79
N SER A 80 -15.90 5.29 -8.68
CA SER A 80 -17.05 4.43 -8.44
C SER A 80 -17.19 4.17 -6.93
N PRO A 81 -18.33 4.49 -6.30
CA PRO A 81 -18.51 4.34 -4.85
C PRO A 81 -18.75 2.89 -4.39
N GLU A 82 -18.96 1.94 -5.31
CA GLU A 82 -19.33 0.58 -4.95
C GLU A 82 -18.13 -0.36 -4.85
N THR A 83 -17.95 -0.96 -3.66
CA THR A 83 -17.09 -2.13 -3.43
C THR A 83 -17.65 -3.37 -4.12
N GLU A 84 -16.79 -4.22 -4.69
CA GLU A 84 -17.20 -5.51 -5.27
C GLU A 84 -17.84 -6.45 -4.22
N PHE A 85 -19.16 -6.65 -4.27
CA PHE A 85 -19.88 -7.88 -3.85
C PHE A 85 -21.36 -7.81 -4.23
N ALA A 86 -21.90 -8.90 -4.79
CA ALA A 86 -23.22 -9.40 -4.44
C ALA A 86 -23.40 -10.85 -4.95
N LEU A 87 -23.52 -11.81 -4.03
CA LEU A 87 -24.34 -12.99 -4.32
C LEU A 87 -25.78 -12.48 -4.37
N PHE A 88 -26.42 -12.56 -5.53
CA PHE A 88 -27.84 -12.23 -5.63
C PHE A 88 -28.66 -13.43 -5.18
N HIS A 89 -29.52 -13.21 -4.19
CA HIS A 89 -30.51 -14.17 -3.72
C HIS A 89 -31.87 -13.78 -4.30
N ILE A 90 -32.53 -14.72 -4.98
CA ILE A 90 -33.93 -14.56 -5.38
C ILE A 90 -34.79 -14.94 -4.16
N GLU A 91 -35.80 -14.12 -3.84
CA GLU A 91 -36.60 -14.17 -2.59
C GLU A 91 -37.28 -15.52 -2.29
N ASP A 92 -37.43 -16.40 -3.28
CA ASP A 92 -38.01 -17.74 -3.12
C ASP A 92 -36.96 -18.85 -3.34
N ASP A 93 -36.29 -19.22 -2.25
CA ASP A 93 -35.55 -20.46 -1.98
C ASP A 93 -34.47 -20.98 -2.96
N VAL A 94 -33.23 -21.08 -2.44
CA VAL A 94 -32.11 -21.97 -2.86
C VAL A 94 -31.36 -21.61 -4.17
N LYS A 95 -31.77 -20.61 -4.96
CA LYS A 95 -30.98 -20.17 -6.14
C LYS A 95 -30.25 -18.86 -5.89
N SER A 96 -28.93 -18.96 -5.70
CA SER A 96 -28.00 -17.85 -5.88
C SER A 96 -27.22 -18.02 -7.18
N TYR A 97 -26.90 -16.90 -7.81
CA TYR A 97 -25.92 -16.86 -8.89
C TYR A 97 -24.88 -15.77 -8.58
N PRO A 98 -23.64 -15.93 -9.06
CA PRO A 98 -22.65 -14.87 -8.96
C PRO A 98 -23.10 -13.72 -9.85
N ALA A 99 -23.50 -12.60 -9.24
CA ALA A 99 -23.70 -11.36 -10.00
C ALA A 99 -22.43 -10.53 -9.91
N ILE A 100 -22.14 -9.82 -11.00
CA ILE A 100 -21.01 -8.91 -11.04
C ILE A 100 -21.54 -7.51 -10.76
N THR A 101 -21.02 -6.85 -9.72
CA THR A 101 -21.30 -5.43 -9.50
C THR A 101 -20.40 -4.56 -10.37
N ASN A 102 -20.81 -3.29 -10.56
CA ASN A 102 -20.10 -2.32 -11.37
C ASN A 102 -19.91 -2.75 -12.84
N CYS A 103 -20.83 -3.52 -13.45
CA CYS A 103 -20.66 -4.00 -14.82
C CYS A 103 -20.52 -2.86 -15.82
N TYR A 104 -21.28 -1.77 -15.65
CA TYR A 104 -21.13 -0.57 -16.46
C TYR A 104 -19.71 0.01 -16.38
N CYS A 105 -19.19 0.24 -15.16
CA CYS A 105 -17.87 0.83 -14.93
C CYS A 105 -16.75 -0.07 -15.50
N LYS A 106 -16.84 -1.38 -15.24
CA LYS A 106 -15.90 -2.39 -15.76
C LYS A 106 -15.94 -2.42 -17.29
N ALA A 107 -17.13 -2.38 -17.88
CA ALA A 107 -17.31 -2.38 -19.34
C ALA A 107 -16.69 -1.14 -19.97
N SER A 108 -16.90 0.04 -19.37
CA SER A 108 -16.29 1.30 -19.82
C SER A 108 -14.75 1.23 -19.77
N ASN A 109 -14.20 0.68 -18.69
CA ASN A 109 -12.76 0.48 -18.54
C ASN A 109 -12.18 -0.50 -19.57
N GLU A 110 -12.86 -1.62 -19.83
CA GLU A 110 -12.44 -2.57 -20.86
C GLU A 110 -12.52 -1.99 -22.27
N LEU A 111 -13.50 -1.12 -22.55
CA LEU A 111 -13.57 -0.39 -23.82
C LEU A 111 -12.37 0.55 -24.01
N LEU A 112 -11.89 1.20 -22.94
CA LEU A 112 -10.65 1.98 -22.98
C LEU A 112 -9.43 1.10 -23.28
N ASN A 113 -9.30 -0.05 -22.62
CA ASN A 113 -8.23 -1.01 -22.89
C ASN A 113 -8.29 -1.55 -24.33
N LEU A 114 -9.49 -1.82 -24.87
CA LEU A 114 -9.64 -2.24 -26.25
C LEU A 114 -9.25 -1.15 -27.24
N LYS A 115 -9.59 0.12 -26.96
CA LYS A 115 -9.29 1.26 -27.84
C LYS A 115 -7.83 1.68 -27.82
N TYR A 116 -7.22 1.76 -26.63
CA TYR A 116 -5.89 2.34 -26.43
C TYR A 116 -4.78 1.31 -26.18
N GLY A 117 -5.13 0.02 -26.06
CA GLY A 117 -4.21 -1.08 -25.81
C GLY A 117 -4.53 -1.79 -24.49
N ARG A 118 -4.36 -3.12 -24.46
CA ARG A 118 -4.87 -4.00 -23.40
C ARG A 118 -4.45 -3.62 -21.97
N ASN A 119 -3.36 -2.89 -21.80
CA ASN A 119 -2.84 -2.44 -20.49
C ASN A 119 -3.01 -0.93 -20.26
N PHE A 120 -3.79 -0.22 -21.09
CA PHE A 120 -3.88 1.23 -21.08
C PHE A 120 -4.15 1.81 -19.69
N ILE A 121 -5.16 1.28 -18.98
CA ILE A 121 -5.52 1.75 -17.63
C ILE A 121 -4.37 1.55 -16.66
N LYS A 122 -3.81 0.34 -16.62
CA LYS A 122 -2.67 0.02 -15.75
C LYS A 122 -1.46 0.92 -16.03
N ASP A 123 -1.18 1.17 -17.31
CA ASP A 123 -0.02 1.96 -17.72
C ASP A 123 -0.22 3.45 -17.42
N ILE A 124 -1.44 3.99 -17.61
CA ILE A 124 -1.72 5.39 -17.30
C ILE A 124 -1.75 5.64 -15.79
N GLU A 125 -2.27 4.71 -14.98
CA GLU A 125 -2.20 4.77 -13.52
C GLU A 125 -0.75 4.73 -13.03
N LYS A 126 0.05 3.79 -13.53
CA LYS A 126 1.49 3.71 -13.22
C LYS A 126 2.24 5.00 -13.60
N THR A 127 1.89 5.59 -14.75
CA THR A 127 2.45 6.87 -15.18
C THR A 127 2.05 8.00 -14.23
N ALA A 128 0.78 8.05 -13.82
CA ALA A 128 0.29 9.04 -12.86
C ALA A 128 0.99 8.93 -11.50
N ASP A 129 1.20 7.70 -11.01
CA ASP A 129 1.91 7.45 -9.76
C ASP A 129 3.38 7.86 -9.85
N SER A 130 4.04 7.56 -10.97
CA SER A 130 5.41 8.00 -11.23
C SER A 130 5.51 9.54 -11.25
N MET A 131 4.52 10.23 -11.83
CA MET A 131 4.46 11.69 -11.81
C MET A 131 4.27 12.24 -10.40
N TYR A 132 3.41 11.60 -9.59
CA TYR A 132 3.25 11.94 -8.18
C TYR A 132 4.59 11.80 -7.45
N VAL A 133 5.25 10.64 -7.56
CA VAL A 133 6.54 10.40 -6.88
C VAL A 133 7.57 11.44 -7.29
N MET A 134 7.72 11.69 -8.59
CA MET A 134 8.69 12.66 -9.12
C MET A 134 8.40 14.10 -8.68
N SER A 135 7.13 14.47 -8.51
CA SER A 135 6.74 15.84 -8.13
C SER A 135 7.19 16.24 -6.71
N ARG A 136 7.45 15.25 -5.86
CA ARG A 136 7.82 15.41 -4.45
C ARG A 136 9.06 14.57 -4.10
N ILE A 137 9.92 14.31 -5.09
CA ILE A 137 11.05 13.38 -4.97
C ILE A 137 12.05 13.77 -3.87
N ASP A 138 12.08 15.05 -3.52
CA ASP A 138 12.95 15.59 -2.47
C ASP A 138 12.26 15.63 -1.09
N ASP A 139 10.93 15.52 -1.06
CA ASP A 139 10.17 15.44 0.19
C ASP A 139 10.21 14.02 0.76
N PRO A 140 10.40 13.84 2.08
CA PRO A 140 10.31 12.52 2.70
C PRO A 140 8.91 11.91 2.56
N PHE A 141 8.85 10.70 2.02
CA PHE A 141 7.64 9.88 2.01
C PHE A 141 7.42 9.25 3.38
N GLN A 142 6.17 9.13 3.80
CA GLN A 142 5.86 8.47 5.07
C GLN A 142 6.17 6.98 4.95
N TYR A 143 7.03 6.44 5.82
CA TYR A 143 7.24 4.99 5.88
C TYR A 143 6.27 4.35 6.90
N PRO A 144 5.69 3.16 6.60
CA PRO A 144 5.81 2.39 5.35
C PRO A 144 4.73 2.71 4.30
N SER A 145 3.71 3.50 4.63
CA SER A 145 2.48 3.64 3.82
C SER A 145 2.61 4.54 2.58
N GLY A 146 3.71 5.28 2.44
CA GLY A 146 4.01 6.10 1.28
C GLY A 146 5.02 5.46 0.32
N VAL A 147 5.40 4.20 0.55
CA VAL A 147 6.45 3.50 -0.21
C VAL A 147 5.97 2.14 -0.70
N ASP A 148 6.64 1.59 -1.70
CA ASP A 148 6.22 0.36 -2.35
C ASP A 148 6.33 -0.84 -1.39
N ASN A 149 5.27 -1.66 -1.31
CA ASN A 149 5.29 -3.02 -0.74
C ASN A 149 6.03 -3.17 0.60
N TYR A 150 5.92 -2.19 1.51
CA TYR A 150 6.59 -2.25 2.81
C TYR A 150 8.11 -2.54 2.68
N CYS A 151 8.79 -1.83 1.76
CA CYS A 151 10.21 -1.98 1.43
C CYS A 151 11.10 -2.34 2.62
N ILE A 152 12.03 -3.28 2.42
CA ILE A 152 13.04 -3.62 3.41
C ILE A 152 14.19 -2.59 3.34
N VAL A 153 14.22 -1.68 4.31
CA VAL A 153 15.24 -0.63 4.49
C VAL A 153 16.41 -1.08 5.37
N TYR A 154 16.30 -2.21 6.08
CA TYR A 154 17.36 -2.76 6.91
C TYR A 154 17.96 -4.07 6.34
N PRO A 155 19.25 -4.13 5.97
CA PRO A 155 19.81 -5.23 5.17
C PRO A 155 19.76 -6.63 5.80
N LYS A 156 19.76 -6.73 7.13
CA LYS A 156 19.77 -8.01 7.85
C LYS A 156 18.39 -8.65 7.98
N ALA A 157 17.33 -7.91 7.62
CA ALA A 157 15.97 -8.39 7.81
C ALA A 157 15.52 -9.29 6.66
N ALA A 158 14.81 -10.37 7.01
CA ALA A 158 14.21 -11.28 6.04
C ALA A 158 12.92 -10.72 5.43
N ASP A 159 12.14 -9.99 6.22
CA ASP A 159 10.85 -9.41 5.83
C ASP A 159 10.56 -8.10 6.60
N PHE A 160 9.41 -7.48 6.32
CA PHE A 160 9.03 -6.21 6.93
C PHE A 160 8.92 -6.27 8.46
N LEU A 161 8.36 -7.34 9.02
CA LEU A 161 8.17 -7.49 10.46
C LEU A 161 9.50 -7.77 11.17
N ASP A 162 10.37 -8.54 10.53
CA ASP A 162 11.70 -8.87 11.05
C ASP A 162 12.62 -7.65 11.15
N GLN A 163 12.46 -6.63 10.30
CA GLN A 163 13.30 -5.41 10.34
C GLN A 163 13.39 -4.78 11.72
N LYS A 164 12.25 -4.60 12.39
CA LYS A 164 12.22 -4.00 13.72
C LYS A 164 13.01 -4.86 14.73
N ILE A 165 12.90 -6.18 14.62
CA ILE A 165 13.59 -7.13 15.49
C ILE A 165 15.10 -7.04 15.26
N GLN A 166 15.55 -7.08 14.01
CA GLN A 166 16.98 -7.02 13.67
C GLN A 166 17.60 -5.68 14.08
N ILE A 167 16.90 -4.57 13.87
CA ILE A 167 17.38 -3.24 14.29
C ILE A 167 17.58 -3.18 15.81
N GLN A 168 16.61 -3.68 16.59
CA GLN A 168 16.74 -3.70 18.06
C GLN A 168 17.88 -4.61 18.50
N LYS A 169 17.97 -5.83 17.94
CA LYS A 169 19.06 -6.77 18.25
C LYS A 169 20.43 -6.18 17.98
N ASP A 170 20.62 -5.57 16.80
CA ASP A 170 21.90 -4.97 16.43
C ASP A 170 22.28 -3.80 17.34
N PHE A 171 21.32 -2.94 17.69
CA PHE A 171 21.56 -1.86 18.65
C PHE A 171 21.99 -2.42 20.02
N PHE A 172 21.21 -3.32 20.60
CA PHE A 172 21.47 -3.84 21.94
C PHE A 172 22.67 -4.77 22.02
N SER A 173 23.13 -5.34 20.90
CA SER A 173 24.36 -6.15 20.87
C SER A 173 25.63 -5.37 21.25
N ASN A 174 25.63 -4.05 21.04
CA ASN A 174 26.75 -3.16 21.36
C ASN A 174 26.41 -2.09 22.40
N PHE A 175 25.14 -1.99 22.79
CA PHE A 175 24.68 -1.02 23.77
C PHE A 175 25.30 -1.28 25.14
N LYS A 176 25.74 -0.21 25.81
CA LYS A 176 26.25 -0.28 27.18
C LYS A 176 25.49 0.66 28.07
N TYR A 177 24.94 0.12 29.15
CA TYR A 177 24.41 0.95 30.23
C TYR A 177 25.53 1.76 30.88
N PRO A 178 25.32 3.06 31.11
CA PRO A 178 26.25 3.87 31.88
C PRO A 178 26.46 3.29 33.29
N ALA A 179 27.64 3.51 33.86
CA ALA A 179 27.93 3.05 35.22
C ALA A 179 27.00 3.72 36.23
N GLY A 180 26.38 2.93 37.11
CA GLY A 180 25.40 3.41 38.08
C GLY A 180 24.00 3.65 37.51
N PHE A 181 23.71 3.15 36.31
CA PHE A 181 22.36 3.08 35.77
C PHE A 181 21.46 2.19 36.64
N MET A 182 20.27 2.67 36.96
CA MET A 182 19.32 1.94 37.82
C MET A 182 18.36 1.11 36.96
N HIS A 183 18.38 -0.22 37.16
CA HIS A 183 17.49 -1.14 36.48
C HIS A 183 16.20 -1.38 37.25
N LEU A 184 15.10 -1.53 36.52
CA LEU A 184 13.81 -1.93 37.06
C LEU A 184 13.55 -3.42 36.78
N ILE A 185 13.06 -4.13 37.78
CA ILE A 185 12.64 -5.53 37.64
C ILE A 185 11.25 -5.55 36.99
N HIS A 186 11.05 -6.42 36.00
CA HIS A 186 9.77 -6.60 35.30
C HIS A 186 9.22 -5.37 34.57
N LYS A 187 10.05 -4.35 34.33
CA LYS A 187 9.71 -3.17 33.53
C LYS A 187 10.83 -2.84 32.55
N ARG A 188 10.51 -2.01 31.57
CA ARG A 188 11.52 -1.36 30.74
C ARG A 188 12.23 -0.30 31.59
N ASP A 189 13.49 -0.04 31.30
CA ASP A 189 14.26 1.00 31.97
C ASP A 189 14.06 2.36 31.26
N PHE A 190 13.93 2.32 29.94
CA PHE A 190 13.69 3.49 29.10
C PHE A 190 12.92 3.15 27.82
N MET A 191 12.39 4.19 27.20
CA MET A 191 11.79 4.18 25.87
C MET A 191 12.38 5.33 25.06
N ALA A 192 13.02 5.03 23.93
CA ALA A 192 13.48 6.02 22.97
C ALA A 192 12.59 5.98 21.73
N LYS A 193 11.77 7.01 21.54
CA LYS A 193 10.97 7.22 20.32
C LYS A 193 11.84 7.95 19.33
N THR A 194 12.18 7.30 18.22
CA THR A 194 13.07 7.88 17.19
C THR A 194 12.33 8.11 15.89
N MET A 195 12.70 9.20 15.23
CA MET A 195 12.25 9.54 13.89
C MET A 195 13.44 10.12 13.14
N PHE A 196 13.69 9.66 11.93
CA PHE A 196 14.76 10.16 11.07
C PHE A 196 14.41 9.97 9.61
N THR A 197 15.09 10.68 8.73
CA THR A 197 14.95 10.52 7.28
C THR A 197 16.00 9.54 6.77
N ILE A 198 15.58 8.47 6.10
CA ILE A 198 16.46 7.67 5.25
C ILE A 198 16.41 8.29 3.85
N ASN A 199 17.54 8.84 3.41
CA ASN A 199 17.68 9.55 2.15
C ASN A 199 17.80 8.58 0.96
N LYS A 200 17.49 9.09 -0.23
CA LYS A 200 17.62 8.34 -1.51
C LYS A 200 19.06 7.90 -1.83
N ASP A 201 20.06 8.47 -1.18
CA ASP A 201 21.48 8.08 -1.26
C ASP A 201 21.90 7.09 -0.16
N ASP A 202 20.94 6.47 0.52
CA ASP A 202 21.11 5.48 1.59
C ASP A 202 21.69 6.06 2.91
N LYS A 203 21.89 7.39 3.00
CA LYS A 203 22.30 8.06 4.25
C LYS A 203 21.11 8.44 5.12
N VAL A 204 21.39 8.79 6.38
CA VAL A 204 20.37 9.31 7.31
C VAL A 204 20.55 10.80 7.57
N SER A 205 19.44 11.48 7.87
CA SER A 205 19.40 12.87 8.28
C SER A 205 18.20 13.15 9.20
N ASP A 206 18.10 14.37 9.73
CA ASP A 206 16.98 14.83 10.55
C ASP A 206 16.64 13.92 11.74
N ILE A 207 17.67 13.39 12.39
CA ILE A 207 17.51 12.47 13.52
C ILE A 207 16.88 13.22 14.71
N LYS A 208 15.71 12.75 15.13
CA LYS A 208 14.96 13.23 16.29
C LYS A 208 14.72 12.06 17.23
N ILE A 209 15.12 12.23 18.49
CA ILE A 209 15.01 11.21 19.52
C ILE A 209 14.35 11.83 20.74
N ASN A 210 13.26 11.23 21.19
CA ASN A 210 12.66 11.52 22.48
C ASN A 210 12.89 10.33 23.40
N LEU A 211 13.70 10.53 24.43
CA LEU A 211 14.08 9.50 25.40
C LEU A 211 13.36 9.74 26.72
N GLU A 212 12.60 8.74 27.15
CA GLU A 212 11.82 8.71 28.37
C GLU A 212 12.40 7.63 29.30
N PHE A 213 12.67 7.97 30.55
CA PHE A 213 13.11 7.02 31.57
C PHE A 213 11.97 6.67 32.52
N GLU A 214 11.88 5.41 32.89
CA GLU A 214 10.91 4.96 33.91
C GLU A 214 11.37 5.34 35.32
N ASN A 215 12.69 5.33 35.58
CA ASN A 215 13.28 5.87 36.81
C ASN A 215 13.81 7.30 36.57
N PRO A 216 13.26 8.33 37.25
CA PRO A 216 13.70 9.72 37.10
C PRO A 216 15.19 9.94 37.42
N GLU A 217 15.80 9.14 38.29
CA GLU A 217 17.22 9.25 38.62
C GLU A 217 18.15 8.93 37.45
N ASN A 218 17.64 8.18 36.45
CA ASN A 218 18.39 7.88 35.23
C ASN A 218 18.44 9.07 34.25
N GLN A 219 17.69 10.16 34.50
CA GLN A 219 17.71 11.34 33.63
C GLN A 219 19.12 11.93 33.45
N LYS A 220 20.01 11.76 34.44
CA LYS A 220 21.42 12.16 34.36
C LYS A 220 22.20 11.47 33.22
N PHE A 221 21.72 10.32 32.74
CA PHE A 221 22.32 9.53 31.67
C PHE A 221 21.73 9.82 30.28
N TYR A 222 20.85 10.82 30.17
CA TYR A 222 20.16 11.14 28.92
C TYR A 222 21.12 11.28 27.72
N ASN A 223 22.19 12.07 27.88
CA ASN A 223 23.14 12.33 26.81
C ASN A 223 23.95 11.07 26.42
N ASP A 224 24.31 10.23 27.39
CA ASP A 224 25.10 9.01 27.12
C ASP A 224 24.31 8.01 26.26
N ILE A 225 23.03 7.84 26.56
CA ILE A 225 22.14 6.95 25.81
C ILE A 225 21.76 7.59 24.46
N LEU A 226 21.48 8.89 24.44
CA LEU A 226 21.21 9.64 23.21
C LEU A 226 22.37 9.50 22.20
N ASN A 227 23.61 9.69 22.63
CA ASN A 227 24.78 9.61 21.77
C ASN A 227 24.97 8.20 21.19
N GLN A 228 24.73 7.15 21.99
CA GLN A 228 24.78 5.77 21.50
C GLN A 228 23.70 5.49 20.44
N LEU A 229 22.48 6.02 20.63
CA LEU A 229 21.39 5.89 19.65
C LEU A 229 21.71 6.64 18.36
N ILE A 230 22.18 7.89 18.43
CA ILE A 230 22.58 8.68 17.26
C ILE A 230 23.68 7.94 16.49
N TYR A 231 24.74 7.52 17.20
CA TYR A 231 25.85 6.80 16.59
C TYR A 231 25.38 5.52 15.88
N PHE A 232 24.49 4.74 16.50
CA PHE A 232 23.92 3.56 15.86
C PHE A 232 23.12 3.91 14.60
N ILE A 233 22.23 4.90 14.67
CA ILE A 233 21.39 5.32 13.54
C ILE A 233 22.26 5.83 12.38
N GLU A 234 23.30 6.62 12.65
CA GLU A 234 24.19 7.16 11.62
C GLU A 234 25.04 6.11 10.91
N ASN A 235 25.46 5.06 11.64
CA ASN A 235 26.40 4.06 11.13
C ASN A 235 25.74 2.75 10.67
N ALA A 236 24.44 2.59 10.91
CA ALA A 236 23.68 1.48 10.37
C ALA A 236 23.59 1.56 8.84
N LYS A 237 23.64 0.40 8.16
CA LYS A 237 23.62 0.31 6.70
C LYS A 237 22.20 0.40 6.14
N TRP A 238 21.51 1.51 6.37
CA TRP A 238 20.16 1.71 5.83
C TRP A 238 20.14 1.61 4.30
N LYS A 239 18.99 1.25 3.74
CA LYS A 239 18.70 1.33 2.31
C LYS A 239 17.54 2.28 2.10
N ALA A 240 17.65 3.15 1.11
CA ALA A 240 16.56 4.01 0.69
C ALA A 240 15.30 3.18 0.39
N ALA A 241 14.15 3.70 0.82
CA ALA A 241 12.88 3.14 0.40
C ALA A 241 12.64 3.42 -1.10
N VAL A 242 11.77 2.61 -1.70
CA VAL A 242 11.40 2.73 -3.11
C VAL A 242 9.93 3.13 -3.20
N SER A 243 9.60 4.10 -4.04
CA SER A 243 8.22 4.39 -4.42
C SER A 243 8.07 4.52 -5.92
N GLY A 244 7.08 3.87 -6.51
CA GLY A 244 6.93 3.79 -7.97
C GLY A 244 8.16 3.19 -8.67
N GLY A 245 8.94 2.34 -8.00
CA GLY A 245 10.21 1.80 -8.50
C GLY A 245 11.42 2.75 -8.43
N ILE A 246 11.28 3.93 -7.82
CA ILE A 246 12.35 4.94 -7.70
C ILE A 246 12.80 5.06 -6.24
N LYS A 247 14.10 5.20 -5.97
CA LYS A 247 14.61 5.50 -4.61
C LYS A 247 14.12 6.88 -4.16
N VAL A 248 13.56 6.95 -2.95
CA VAL A 248 13.01 8.19 -2.37
C VAL A 248 13.57 8.45 -0.98
N ASN A 249 13.50 9.71 -0.54
CA ASN A 249 13.65 10.03 0.87
C ASN A 249 12.44 9.49 1.64
N SER A 250 12.64 8.98 2.85
CA SER A 250 11.54 8.44 3.66
C SER A 250 11.69 8.75 5.14
N SER A 251 10.59 9.16 5.77
CA SER A 251 10.49 9.39 7.21
C SER A 251 10.26 8.05 7.92
N PHE A 252 11.29 7.58 8.62
CA PHE A 252 11.30 6.32 9.33
C PHE A 252 11.14 6.55 10.84
N LYS A 253 10.27 5.74 11.48
CA LYS A 253 10.00 5.80 12.91
C LYS A 253 10.25 4.44 13.54
N ILE A 254 11.04 4.41 14.61
CA ILE A 254 11.26 3.20 15.40
C ILE A 254 11.45 3.54 16.87
N ASN A 255 10.97 2.64 17.73
CA ASN A 255 11.16 2.75 19.16
C ASN A 255 12.23 1.77 19.62
N PHE A 256 13.19 2.26 20.42
CA PHE A 256 14.16 1.42 21.13
C PHE A 256 13.76 1.34 22.60
N TYR A 257 13.78 0.15 23.15
CA TYR A 257 13.52 -0.12 24.56
C TYR A 257 14.22 -1.42 24.92
N ASN A 258 14.73 -1.53 26.15
CA ASN A 258 15.33 -2.77 26.60
C ASN A 258 14.29 -3.87 26.76
N GLU A 259 14.73 -5.12 26.63
CA GLU A 259 13.91 -6.27 27.00
C GLU A 259 13.64 -6.25 28.51
N ILE A 260 12.45 -6.71 28.88
CA ILE A 260 12.06 -6.85 30.27
C ILE A 260 12.75 -8.11 30.81
N ILE A 261 13.51 -7.95 31.89
CA ILE A 261 14.16 -9.03 32.62
C ILE A 261 13.18 -9.62 33.65
#